data_AF-A0A765TE63-F1
#
_entry.id   AF-A0A765TE63-F1
#
_cell.length_a   1.000
_cell.length_b   1.000
_cell.length_c   1.000
_cell.angle_alpha   90.00
_cell.angle_beta   90.00
_cell.angle_gamma   90.00
#
_symmetry.space_group_name_H-M   'P 1'
#
loop_
_entity.id
_entity.type
_entity.pdbx_description
1 polymer ?
#
loop_
_entity_poly.entity_id
_entity_poly.type
_entity_poly.pdbx_seq_one_letter_code
_entity_poly.pdbx_strand_id
1 'polypeptide(L)'
;MADISTPNLDYNDMLEAWDINDALMGGTLEMRRQGKNYLPKWPNEDEDTYKKRLSVATLLPVYEESIKQNIGRIFAEPTVLSEETPEKIREYAENIDMEGSRLDVWAQQFFCLALQYGVAHALVDYPRTDMKGIRTKADENAVGSRPYVTMLNPRQVIGWKSKVEKGKVVLTDLRIKEVIIIDGDDFGQKKVEQIRHIMPRRVEIYRRSEGTNGESVWTLHESWETSRDDIPLVTLYTKKIGFMRGTPPLLNLGLLNIKHWQSQSEQDNILHVARVPLLVAYGLDRNEELTVGASTATIFDDRAKNGLEYVEHSGAAIESGETSLEKLENQMRHAGAKLLRAENTSTKSVDQTNEERMQENSPLYTMANALEDALDNILQIMAEWIGESSGGNVDVRTQLDVSAQMFDSSSALAVQSLRQGGDIRQIDAVRVLQALKFIDQDSRPEEVIDELKNQGVTLMGINDANSE
;
A
#
# COMPACT_ATOMS: atom_id res chain seq x y z
N MET A 1 5.06 -32.97 -17.39
CA MET A 1 5.23 -33.57 -16.05
C MET A 1 5.41 -32.43 -15.07
N ALA A 2 4.79 -32.49 -13.89
CA ALA A 2 5.06 -31.51 -12.84
C ALA A 2 6.47 -31.76 -12.28
N ASP A 3 7.25 -30.71 -12.11
CA ASP A 3 8.56 -30.73 -11.45
C ASP A 3 8.51 -29.96 -10.12
N ILE A 4 9.64 -29.89 -9.41
CA ILE A 4 9.72 -29.22 -8.09
C ILE A 4 9.35 -27.73 -8.16
N SER A 5 9.50 -27.09 -9.34
CA SER A 5 9.22 -25.68 -9.56
C SER A 5 7.77 -25.38 -9.97
N THR A 6 6.99 -26.42 -10.25
CA THR A 6 5.59 -26.28 -10.69
C THR A 6 4.73 -25.78 -9.52
N PRO A 7 4.12 -24.58 -9.63
CA PRO A 7 3.29 -24.04 -8.56
C PRO A 7 2.04 -24.88 -8.27
N ASN A 8 1.48 -24.74 -7.07
CA ASN A 8 0.19 -25.30 -6.73
C ASN A 8 -0.92 -24.70 -7.62
N LEU A 9 -2.02 -25.44 -7.82
CA LEU A 9 -3.17 -24.93 -8.58
C LEU A 9 -3.72 -23.63 -7.97
N ASP A 10 -3.87 -23.61 -6.65
CA ASP A 10 -4.33 -22.46 -5.87
C ASP A 10 -3.45 -21.20 -6.01
N TYR A 11 -2.17 -21.36 -6.37
CA TYR A 11 -1.27 -20.23 -6.59
C TYR A 11 -1.71 -19.42 -7.82
N ASN A 12 -2.15 -20.09 -8.87
CA ASN A 12 -2.59 -19.44 -10.11
C ASN A 12 -3.88 -18.62 -9.92
N ASP A 13 -4.74 -19.02 -8.99
CA ASP A 13 -5.97 -18.29 -8.66
C ASP A 13 -5.71 -16.90 -8.08
N MET A 14 -4.50 -16.64 -7.57
CA MET A 14 -4.12 -15.35 -6.95
C MET A 14 -3.31 -14.46 -7.90
N LEU A 15 -2.74 -15.02 -8.96
CA LEU A 15 -1.80 -14.34 -9.85
C LEU A 15 -2.38 -13.08 -10.49
N GLU A 16 -3.61 -13.14 -11.01
CA GLU A 16 -4.22 -12.00 -11.68
C GLU A 16 -4.35 -10.79 -10.74
N ALA A 17 -4.78 -11.01 -9.50
CA ALA A 17 -4.89 -9.96 -8.51
C ALA A 17 -3.52 -9.40 -8.10
N TRP A 18 -2.50 -10.25 -8.04
CA TRP A 18 -1.12 -9.85 -7.74
C TRP A 18 -0.49 -9.06 -8.89
N ASP A 19 -0.77 -9.42 -10.14
CA ASP A 19 -0.27 -8.70 -11.33
C ASP A 19 -0.88 -7.30 -11.45
N ILE A 20 -2.16 -7.14 -11.07
CA ILE A 20 -2.80 -5.83 -10.95
C ILE A 20 -2.12 -5.01 -9.86
N ASN A 21 -1.88 -5.60 -8.69
CA ASN A 21 -1.21 -4.92 -7.59
C ASN A 21 0.19 -4.45 -7.99
N ASP A 22 1.02 -5.34 -8.56
CA ASP A 22 2.40 -5.03 -8.92
C ASP A 22 2.48 -3.91 -9.95
N ALA A 23 1.56 -3.90 -10.91
CA ALA A 23 1.50 -2.86 -11.94
C ALA A 23 1.16 -1.48 -11.35
N LEU A 24 0.17 -1.42 -10.45
CA LEU A 24 -0.26 -0.18 -9.81
C LEU A 24 0.77 0.34 -8.80
N MET A 25 1.39 -0.56 -8.02
CA MET A 25 2.44 -0.22 -7.05
C MET A 25 3.75 0.21 -7.72
N GLY A 26 4.03 -0.27 -8.93
CA GLY A 26 5.16 0.19 -9.75
C GLY A 26 4.96 1.59 -10.38
N GLY A 27 3.77 2.19 -10.20
CA GLY A 27 3.46 3.55 -10.63
C GLY A 27 3.40 3.72 -12.14
N THR A 28 3.53 4.98 -12.59
CA THR A 28 3.40 5.34 -14.01
C THR A 28 4.39 4.59 -14.91
N LEU A 29 5.64 4.40 -14.47
CA LEU A 29 6.65 3.74 -15.29
C LEU A 29 6.32 2.26 -15.53
N GLU A 30 5.87 1.55 -14.50
CA GLU A 30 5.47 0.16 -14.64
C GLU A 30 4.19 0.02 -15.46
N MET A 31 3.18 0.87 -15.23
CA MET A 31 1.96 0.88 -16.05
C MET A 31 2.28 1.10 -17.54
N ARG A 32 3.24 1.98 -17.86
CA ARG A 32 3.74 2.15 -19.23
C ARG A 32 4.45 0.90 -19.76
N ARG A 33 5.27 0.24 -18.94
CA ARG A 33 5.95 -1.01 -19.31
C ARG A 33 4.97 -2.14 -19.64
N GLN A 34 3.85 -2.20 -18.91
CA GLN A 34 2.78 -3.17 -19.13
C GLN A 34 2.02 -2.93 -20.45
N GLY A 35 2.07 -1.71 -20.99
CA GLY A 35 1.59 -1.38 -22.33
C GLY A 35 0.17 -1.89 -22.59
N LYS A 36 0.01 -2.79 -23.56
CA LYS A 36 -1.28 -3.29 -24.05
C LYS A 36 -2.10 -4.06 -23.00
N ASN A 37 -1.48 -4.51 -21.91
CA ASN A 37 -2.17 -5.18 -20.80
C ASN A 37 -3.14 -4.24 -20.07
N TYR A 38 -2.71 -2.98 -19.83
CA TYR A 38 -3.50 -2.01 -19.07
C TYR A 38 -3.85 -0.74 -19.84
N LEU A 39 -3.21 -0.50 -20.99
CA LEU A 39 -3.59 0.50 -21.96
C LEU A 39 -3.68 -0.16 -23.35
N PRO A 40 -4.82 -0.78 -23.70
CA PRO A 40 -4.94 -1.45 -24.98
C PRO A 40 -4.84 -0.45 -26.15
N LYS A 41 -4.54 -0.98 -27.32
CA LYS A 41 -4.47 -0.21 -28.57
C LYS A 41 -5.86 -0.16 -29.19
N TRP A 42 -6.32 1.01 -29.60
CA TRP A 42 -7.67 1.17 -30.15
C TRP A 42 -7.74 0.63 -31.59
N PRO A 43 -8.93 0.22 -32.07
CA PRO A 43 -9.10 -0.17 -33.46
C PRO A 43 -8.63 0.93 -34.40
N ASN A 44 -7.80 0.58 -35.39
CA ASN A 44 -7.18 1.49 -36.36
C ASN A 44 -6.26 2.59 -35.78
N GLU A 45 -5.83 2.47 -34.52
CA GLU A 45 -4.75 3.32 -34.00
C GLU A 45 -3.43 2.92 -34.67
N ASP A 46 -2.62 3.89 -35.09
CA ASP A 46 -1.27 3.59 -35.59
C ASP A 46 -0.32 3.20 -34.43
N GLU A 47 0.70 2.39 -34.69
CA GLU A 47 1.62 1.94 -33.63
C GLU A 47 2.44 3.10 -33.04
N ASP A 48 2.83 4.10 -33.84
CA ASP A 48 3.58 5.24 -33.33
C ASP A 48 2.68 6.20 -32.55
N THR A 49 1.42 6.35 -32.97
CA THR A 49 0.40 7.08 -32.19
C THR A 49 0.15 6.41 -30.84
N TYR A 50 -0.01 5.08 -30.83
CA TYR A 50 -0.16 4.31 -29.60
C TYR A 50 1.03 4.50 -28.65
N LYS A 51 2.27 4.39 -29.15
CA LYS A 51 3.48 4.63 -28.34
C LYS A 51 3.53 6.04 -27.77
N LYS A 52 3.14 7.06 -28.55
CA LYS A 52 3.06 8.44 -28.07
C LYS A 52 2.03 8.57 -26.95
N ARG A 53 0.81 8.05 -27.14
CA ARG A 53 -0.25 8.04 -26.12
C ARG A 53 0.21 7.34 -24.83
N LEU A 54 0.81 6.15 -24.96
CA LEU A 54 1.39 5.42 -23.83
C LEU A 54 2.49 6.22 -23.12
N SER A 55 3.34 6.92 -23.87
CA SER A 55 4.46 7.68 -23.30
C SER A 55 4.04 8.92 -22.49
N VAL A 56 2.84 9.45 -22.73
CA VAL A 56 2.30 10.62 -22.02
C VAL A 56 1.28 10.25 -20.95
N ALA A 57 0.67 9.06 -21.03
CA ALA A 57 -0.28 8.56 -20.03
C ALA A 57 0.34 8.55 -18.62
N THR A 58 -0.37 9.05 -17.63
CA THR A 58 0.10 9.21 -16.25
C THR A 58 -0.86 8.55 -15.28
N LEU A 59 -0.34 7.89 -14.24
CA LEU A 59 -1.17 7.17 -13.26
C LEU A 59 -1.46 8.11 -12.11
N LEU A 60 -2.74 8.25 -11.77
CA LEU A 60 -3.14 8.83 -10.49
C LEU A 60 -2.81 7.81 -9.37
N PRO A 61 -1.93 8.13 -8.41
CA PRO A 61 -1.38 7.14 -7.47
C PRO A 61 -2.35 6.76 -6.33
N VAL A 62 -3.67 6.81 -6.54
CA VAL A 62 -4.69 6.59 -5.50
C VAL A 62 -4.54 5.24 -4.81
N TYR A 63 -4.23 4.18 -5.56
CA TYR A 63 -4.10 2.83 -5.00
C TYR A 63 -2.89 2.73 -4.05
N GLU A 64 -1.72 3.18 -4.50
CA GLU A 64 -0.48 3.20 -3.70
C GLU A 64 -0.65 4.09 -2.47
N GLU A 65 -1.18 5.31 -2.64
CA GLU A 65 -1.43 6.23 -1.55
C GLU A 65 -2.42 5.67 -0.53
N SER A 66 -3.48 4.98 -0.97
CA SER A 66 -4.45 4.36 -0.06
C SER A 66 -3.79 3.26 0.79
N ILE A 67 -2.91 2.45 0.22
CA ILE A 67 -2.15 1.44 0.97
C ILE A 67 -1.24 2.14 2.00
N LYS A 68 -0.46 3.13 1.57
CA LYS A 68 0.43 3.90 2.46
C LYS A 68 -0.31 4.60 3.60
N GLN A 69 -1.45 5.20 3.32
CA GLN A 69 -2.29 5.85 4.32
C GLN A 69 -2.82 4.86 5.35
N ASN A 70 -3.27 3.66 4.92
CA ASN A 70 -3.75 2.63 5.84
C ASN A 70 -2.62 2.09 6.74
N ILE A 71 -1.41 1.92 6.19
CA ILE A 71 -0.23 1.55 6.99
C ILE A 71 0.10 2.66 7.99
N GLY A 72 0.17 3.91 7.55
CA GLY A 72 0.48 5.05 8.41
C GLY A 72 -0.53 5.25 9.55
N ARG A 73 -1.78 4.83 9.37
CA ARG A 73 -2.81 4.84 10.44
C ARG A 73 -2.57 3.75 11.49
N ILE A 74 -2.17 2.55 11.07
CA ILE A 74 -1.93 1.43 11.99
C ILE A 74 -0.65 1.67 12.81
N PHE A 75 0.39 2.16 12.17
CA PHE A 75 1.70 2.40 12.79
C PHE A 75 1.94 3.88 13.11
N ALA A 76 0.86 4.61 13.39
CA ALA A 76 0.94 5.99 13.84
C ALA A 76 1.69 6.09 15.19
N GLU A 77 1.52 5.07 16.03
CA GLU A 77 2.32 4.85 17.23
C GLU A 77 3.30 3.68 17.01
N PRO A 78 4.48 3.70 17.68
CA PRO A 78 5.39 2.57 17.68
C PRO A 78 4.75 1.32 18.28
N THR A 79 5.04 0.15 17.70
CA THR A 79 4.62 -1.14 18.29
C THR A 79 5.34 -1.38 19.61
N VAL A 80 4.63 -1.86 20.61
CA VAL A 80 5.17 -2.09 21.96
C VAL A 80 5.22 -3.56 22.28
N LEU A 81 6.36 -4.02 22.81
CA LEU A 81 6.49 -5.38 23.35
C LEU A 81 6.00 -5.41 24.80
N SER A 82 5.18 -6.41 25.14
CA SER A 82 4.68 -6.59 26.51
C SER A 82 5.83 -6.73 27.51
N GLU A 83 5.60 -6.35 28.79
CA GLU A 83 6.58 -6.50 29.87
C GLU A 83 7.00 -7.97 30.10
N GLU A 84 6.15 -8.92 29.71
CA GLU A 84 6.40 -10.35 29.82
C GLU A 84 7.33 -10.91 28.73
N THR A 85 7.65 -10.10 27.71
CA THR A 85 8.58 -10.49 26.63
C THR A 85 9.98 -10.76 27.19
N PRO A 86 10.59 -11.94 26.95
CA PRO A 86 11.93 -12.26 27.43
C PRO A 86 12.99 -11.28 26.91
N GLU A 87 14.00 -10.99 27.73
CA GLU A 87 15.04 -10.00 27.42
C GLU A 87 15.77 -10.30 26.10
N LYS A 88 16.08 -11.57 25.84
CA LYS A 88 16.70 -11.99 24.58
C LYS A 88 15.81 -11.71 23.36
N ILE A 89 14.50 -11.86 23.49
CA ILE A 89 13.56 -11.58 22.41
C ILE A 89 13.47 -10.07 22.17
N ARG A 90 13.56 -9.23 23.22
CA ARG A 90 13.69 -7.78 23.06
C ARG A 90 14.96 -7.40 22.31
N GLU A 91 16.10 -8.01 22.65
CA GLU A 91 17.36 -7.82 21.91
C GLU A 91 17.22 -8.23 20.44
N TYR A 92 16.48 -9.31 20.18
CA TYR A 92 16.22 -9.75 18.81
C TYR A 92 15.30 -8.79 18.05
N ALA A 93 14.34 -8.16 18.73
CA ALA A 93 13.44 -7.19 18.14
C ALA A 93 14.15 -5.92 17.64
N GLU A 94 15.36 -5.59 18.12
CA GLU A 94 16.16 -4.48 17.58
C GLU A 94 16.69 -4.77 16.17
N ASN A 95 16.80 -6.05 15.81
CA ASN A 95 17.24 -6.53 14.49
C ASN A 95 16.61 -7.91 14.23
N ILE A 96 15.32 -7.94 13.89
CA ILE A 96 14.52 -9.16 13.87
C ILE A 96 14.89 -10.10 12.71
N ASP A 97 15.40 -9.54 11.62
CA ASP A 97 15.71 -10.22 10.36
C ASP A 97 17.20 -10.54 10.17
N MET A 98 18.07 -10.04 11.06
CA MET A 98 19.54 -10.03 10.91
C MET A 98 20.06 -9.18 9.74
N GLU A 99 19.21 -8.38 9.09
CA GLU A 99 19.57 -7.44 8.02
C GLU A 99 19.58 -5.98 8.50
N GLY A 100 19.23 -5.75 9.77
CA GLY A 100 19.25 -4.45 10.44
C GLY A 100 17.86 -3.83 10.64
N SER A 101 16.78 -4.59 10.41
CA SER A 101 15.43 -4.08 10.62
C SER A 101 14.96 -4.33 12.05
N ARG A 102 14.61 -3.25 12.75
CA ARG A 102 13.86 -3.34 14.01
C ARG A 102 12.44 -3.84 13.78
N LEU A 103 11.84 -4.48 14.78
CA LEU A 103 10.57 -5.20 14.69
C LEU A 103 9.42 -4.35 14.15
N ASP A 104 9.28 -3.10 14.57
CA ASP A 104 8.28 -2.13 14.09
C ASP A 104 8.45 -1.80 12.61
N VAL A 105 9.68 -1.56 12.15
CA VAL A 105 9.97 -1.28 10.73
C VAL A 105 9.70 -2.53 9.88
N TRP A 106 10.10 -3.69 10.38
CA TRP A 106 9.85 -4.96 9.73
C TRP A 106 8.35 -5.29 9.69
N ALA A 107 7.61 -5.05 10.77
CA ALA A 107 6.17 -5.26 10.86
C ALA A 107 5.39 -4.35 9.90
N GLN A 108 5.81 -3.10 9.74
CA GLN A 108 5.25 -2.18 8.73
C GLN A 108 5.38 -2.75 7.31
N GLN A 109 6.57 -3.24 6.97
CA GLN A 109 6.83 -3.85 5.66
C GLN A 109 6.04 -5.15 5.47
N PHE A 110 5.98 -5.99 6.51
CA PHE A 110 5.23 -7.24 6.50
C PHE A 110 3.72 -7.01 6.30
N PHE A 111 3.17 -6.02 6.99
CA PHE A 111 1.77 -5.60 6.85
C PHE A 111 1.50 -4.96 5.48
N CYS A 112 2.41 -4.12 4.98
CA CYS A 112 2.36 -3.55 3.64
C CYS A 112 2.27 -4.64 2.56
N LEU A 113 3.13 -5.65 2.67
CA LEU A 113 3.13 -6.81 1.78
C LEU A 113 1.80 -7.57 1.86
N ALA A 114 1.27 -7.76 3.08
CA ALA A 114 0.00 -8.45 3.27
C ALA A 114 -1.20 -7.66 2.70
N LEU A 115 -1.21 -6.32 2.77
CA LEU A 115 -2.22 -5.48 2.12
C LEU A 115 -2.13 -5.53 0.60
N GLN A 116 -0.92 -5.59 0.05
CA GLN A 116 -0.68 -5.65 -1.38
C GLN A 116 -1.15 -6.96 -2.01
N TYR A 117 -0.90 -8.10 -1.35
CA TYR A 117 -1.15 -9.42 -1.93
C TYR A 117 -2.34 -10.15 -1.28
N GLY A 118 -2.92 -9.61 -0.21
CA GLY A 118 -3.97 -10.25 0.60
C GLY A 118 -3.45 -11.20 1.68
N VAL A 119 -2.17 -11.58 1.57
CA VAL A 119 -1.45 -12.50 2.43
C VAL A 119 0.04 -12.11 2.44
N ALA A 120 0.74 -12.39 3.52
CA ALA A 120 2.20 -12.36 3.57
C ALA A 120 2.71 -13.49 4.46
N HIS A 121 3.94 -13.94 4.23
CA HIS A 121 4.52 -15.04 5.01
C HIS A 121 5.84 -14.62 5.67
N ALA A 122 6.05 -15.11 6.89
CA ALA A 122 7.24 -14.91 7.69
C ALA A 122 7.80 -16.29 8.06
N LEU A 123 9.01 -16.59 7.63
CA LEU A 123 9.71 -17.81 7.96
C LEU A 123 10.69 -17.52 9.11
N VAL A 124 10.53 -18.19 10.24
CA VAL A 124 11.49 -18.10 11.34
C VAL A 124 12.56 -19.17 11.14
N ASP A 125 13.74 -18.73 10.73
CA ASP A 125 14.87 -19.60 10.39
C ASP A 125 15.95 -19.52 11.48
N TYR A 126 16.89 -20.44 11.44
CA TYR A 126 18.04 -20.48 12.33
C TYR A 126 19.32 -20.73 11.52
N PRO A 127 20.37 -19.91 11.69
CA PRO A 127 21.59 -20.03 10.90
C PRO A 127 22.18 -21.44 11.02
N ARG A 128 22.64 -21.99 9.90
CA ARG A 128 23.32 -23.27 9.91
C ARG A 128 24.68 -23.10 10.57
N THR A 129 24.79 -23.54 11.81
CA THR A 129 26.06 -23.60 12.51
C THR A 129 26.71 -24.96 12.30
N ASP A 130 27.98 -24.97 11.88
CA ASP A 130 28.73 -26.20 11.68
C ASP A 130 28.84 -26.95 13.01
N MET A 131 28.04 -28.01 13.17
CA MET A 131 27.99 -28.87 14.37
C MET A 131 29.34 -29.51 14.73
N LYS A 132 30.35 -29.41 13.86
CA LYS A 132 31.71 -29.89 14.15
C LYS A 132 32.48 -28.99 15.14
N GLY A 133 32.13 -27.71 15.25
CA GLY A 133 32.85 -26.73 16.09
C GLY A 133 32.11 -26.28 17.35
N ILE A 134 30.80 -26.51 17.42
CA ILE A 134 29.93 -25.90 18.42
C ILE A 134 29.29 -27.01 19.24
N ARG A 135 29.72 -27.12 20.51
CA ARG A 135 29.34 -28.23 21.40
C ARG A 135 28.46 -27.76 22.56
N THR A 136 28.35 -26.46 22.79
CA THR A 136 27.61 -25.89 23.93
C THR A 136 26.79 -24.65 23.53
N LYS A 137 25.72 -24.34 24.29
CA LYS A 137 24.95 -23.08 24.17
C LYS A 137 25.85 -21.83 24.33
N ALA A 138 27.01 -21.96 24.98
CA ALA A 138 27.98 -20.88 25.12
C ALA A 138 28.77 -20.65 23.81
N ASP A 139 29.06 -21.71 23.06
CA ASP A 139 29.71 -21.62 21.74
C ASP A 139 28.75 -21.05 20.67
N GLU A 140 27.46 -21.38 20.74
CA GLU A 140 26.41 -20.81 19.86
C GLU A 140 26.25 -19.29 20.07
N ASN A 141 26.21 -18.85 21.34
CA ASN A 141 26.16 -17.43 21.67
C ASN A 141 27.44 -16.69 21.25
N ALA A 142 28.61 -17.33 21.32
CA ALA A 142 29.89 -16.73 20.92
C ALA A 142 30.00 -16.54 19.40
N VAL A 143 29.28 -17.34 18.60
CA VAL A 143 29.16 -17.20 17.14
C VAL A 143 27.97 -16.30 16.76
N GLY A 144 27.15 -15.87 17.73
CA GLY A 144 25.98 -15.03 17.50
C GLY A 144 24.83 -15.75 16.78
N SER A 145 24.78 -17.09 16.85
CA SER A 145 23.69 -17.86 16.23
C SER A 145 22.39 -17.66 17.01
N ARG A 146 21.38 -17.12 16.34
CA ARG A 146 20.06 -16.82 16.90
C ARG A 146 18.97 -17.02 15.85
N PRO A 147 17.72 -17.29 16.26
CA PRO A 147 16.61 -17.28 15.32
C PRO A 147 16.45 -15.89 14.68
N TYR A 148 16.04 -15.86 13.43
CA TYR A 148 15.77 -14.63 12.68
C TYR A 148 14.58 -14.86 11.75
N VAL A 149 13.97 -13.76 11.31
CA VAL A 149 12.73 -13.80 10.54
C VAL A 149 13.00 -13.36 9.10
N THR A 150 12.74 -14.25 8.16
CA THR A 150 12.77 -13.94 6.72
C THR A 150 11.36 -13.64 6.24
N MET A 151 11.16 -12.45 5.69
CA MET A 151 9.92 -12.10 5.01
C MET A 151 9.89 -12.74 3.63
N LEU A 152 8.79 -13.41 3.30
CA LEU A 152 8.60 -14.05 2.00
C LEU A 152 7.50 -13.34 1.24
N ASN A 153 7.83 -12.84 0.05
CA ASN A 153 6.84 -12.36 -0.89
C ASN A 153 5.93 -13.55 -1.28
N PRO A 154 4.59 -13.41 -1.27
CA PRO A 154 3.68 -14.49 -1.66
C PRO A 154 3.99 -15.12 -3.02
N ARG A 155 4.56 -14.36 -3.96
CA ARG A 155 5.02 -14.87 -5.27
C ARG A 155 6.18 -15.87 -5.18
N GLN A 156 6.91 -15.86 -4.08
CA GLN A 156 7.97 -16.84 -3.82
C GLN A 156 7.38 -18.15 -3.30
N VAL A 157 6.24 -18.14 -2.60
CA VAL A 157 5.65 -19.36 -2.04
C VAL A 157 4.83 -20.09 -3.12
N ILE A 158 5.53 -20.90 -3.91
CA ILE A 158 4.94 -21.56 -5.09
C ILE A 158 4.16 -22.83 -4.74
N GLY A 159 4.39 -23.45 -3.58
CA GLY A 159 3.68 -24.68 -3.24
C GLY A 159 3.64 -24.98 -1.76
N TRP A 160 2.53 -25.57 -1.32
CA TRP A 160 2.31 -25.99 0.05
C TRP A 160 1.40 -27.23 0.11
N LYS A 161 1.53 -28.03 1.17
CA LYS A 161 0.55 -29.07 1.53
C LYS A 161 0.25 -28.99 3.00
N SER A 162 -0.99 -29.30 3.37
CA SER A 162 -1.41 -29.36 4.75
C SER A 162 -2.20 -30.62 5.07
N LYS A 163 -2.25 -30.96 6.35
CA LYS A 163 -3.10 -32.01 6.92
C LYS A 163 -3.80 -31.48 8.16
N VAL A 164 -4.90 -32.11 8.55
CA VAL A 164 -5.57 -31.83 9.82
C VAL A 164 -5.02 -32.79 10.87
N GLU A 165 -4.36 -32.26 11.90
CA GLU A 165 -3.90 -33.03 13.06
C GLU A 165 -4.51 -32.47 14.34
N LYS A 166 -5.16 -33.34 15.12
CA LYS A 166 -5.83 -32.96 16.37
C LYS A 166 -6.78 -31.74 16.22
N GLY A 167 -7.42 -31.61 15.06
CA GLY A 167 -8.33 -30.50 14.74
C GLY A 167 -7.66 -29.21 14.25
N LYS A 168 -6.32 -29.16 14.14
CA LYS A 168 -5.57 -28.01 13.60
C LYS A 168 -5.02 -28.32 12.22
N VAL A 169 -5.08 -27.34 11.31
CA VAL A 169 -4.44 -27.45 9.99
C VAL A 169 -2.95 -27.17 10.15
N VAL A 170 -2.11 -28.13 9.80
CA VAL A 170 -0.63 -28.03 9.91
C VAL A 170 0.02 -28.16 8.55
N LEU A 171 1.07 -27.39 8.28
CA LEU A 171 1.88 -27.50 7.07
C LEU A 171 2.73 -28.78 7.11
N THR A 172 2.85 -29.43 5.96
CA THR A 172 3.63 -30.67 5.78
C THR A 172 4.67 -30.58 4.67
N ASP A 173 4.51 -29.58 3.80
CA ASP A 173 5.33 -29.35 2.63
C ASP A 173 5.23 -27.85 2.33
N LEU A 174 6.37 -27.21 2.08
CA LEU A 174 6.45 -25.81 1.66
C LEU A 174 7.56 -25.68 0.63
N ARG A 175 7.27 -25.03 -0.50
CA ARG A 175 8.21 -24.77 -1.59
C ARG A 175 8.30 -23.27 -1.83
N ILE A 176 9.49 -22.74 -1.67
CA ILE A 176 9.82 -21.32 -1.82
C ILE A 176 10.77 -21.17 -3.00
N LYS A 177 10.39 -20.37 -3.99
CA LYS A 177 11.21 -19.99 -5.13
C LYS A 177 12.08 -18.79 -4.77
N GLU A 178 13.38 -18.98 -4.87
CA GLU A 178 14.40 -17.99 -4.55
C GLU A 178 15.27 -17.73 -5.78
N VAL A 179 15.88 -16.54 -5.81
CA VAL A 179 16.90 -16.20 -6.80
C VAL A 179 18.15 -15.79 -6.04
N ILE A 180 19.23 -16.53 -6.23
CA ILE A 180 20.53 -16.21 -5.66
C ILE A 180 21.42 -15.60 -6.73
N ILE A 181 22.39 -14.80 -6.30
CA ILE A 181 23.44 -14.26 -7.16
C ILE A 181 24.69 -15.08 -6.91
N ILE A 182 25.28 -15.63 -7.97
CA ILE A 182 26.58 -16.30 -7.94
C ILE A 182 27.56 -15.39 -8.66
N ASP A 183 28.62 -14.99 -7.95
CA ASP A 183 29.73 -14.25 -8.55
C ASP A 183 30.50 -15.17 -9.50
N GLY A 184 30.73 -14.68 -10.70
CA GLY A 184 31.63 -15.29 -11.68
C GLY A 184 33.05 -14.77 -11.53
N ASP A 185 33.96 -15.31 -12.34
CA ASP A 185 35.39 -15.02 -12.23
C ASP A 185 35.77 -13.54 -12.53
N ASP A 186 34.94 -12.80 -13.30
CA ASP A 186 35.27 -11.45 -13.82
C ASP A 186 34.20 -10.36 -13.53
N PHE A 187 34.00 -9.94 -12.27
CA PHE A 187 32.96 -8.96 -11.84
C PHE A 187 31.52 -9.29 -12.31
N GLY A 188 31.32 -10.41 -12.99
CA GLY A 188 30.07 -10.84 -13.57
C GLY A 188 29.23 -11.54 -12.51
N GLN A 189 27.93 -11.32 -12.55
CA GLN A 189 26.99 -11.92 -11.62
C GLN A 189 25.97 -12.73 -12.39
N LYS A 190 25.81 -14.01 -12.03
CA LYS A 190 24.77 -14.88 -12.60
C LYS A 190 23.65 -15.04 -11.58
N LYS A 191 22.42 -14.65 -11.97
CA LYS A 191 21.22 -15.00 -11.21
C LYS A 191 20.89 -16.46 -11.45
N VAL A 192 20.75 -17.23 -10.37
CA VAL A 192 20.37 -18.64 -10.41
C VAL A 192 19.12 -18.84 -9.59
N GLU A 193 18.12 -19.48 -10.18
CA GLU A 193 16.90 -19.86 -9.46
C GLU A 193 17.15 -21.09 -8.60
N GLN A 194 16.65 -21.08 -7.38
CA GLN A 194 16.61 -22.25 -6.50
C GLN A 194 15.22 -22.40 -5.86
N ILE A 195 14.84 -23.64 -5.55
CA ILE A 195 13.65 -23.95 -4.75
C ILE A 195 14.11 -24.46 -3.39
N ARG A 196 13.74 -23.75 -2.33
CA ARG A 196 13.84 -24.23 -0.95
C ARG A 196 12.59 -25.03 -0.64
N HIS A 197 12.77 -26.34 -0.44
CA HIS A 197 11.71 -27.28 -0.08
C HIS A 197 11.85 -27.65 1.39
N ILE A 198 10.88 -27.23 2.20
CA ILE A 198 10.86 -27.41 3.65
C ILE A 198 9.78 -28.43 3.98
N MET A 199 10.18 -29.44 4.74
CA MET A 199 9.33 -30.48 5.33
C MET A 199 9.64 -30.56 6.82
N PRO A 200 8.73 -31.12 7.64
CA PRO A 200 9.07 -31.48 9.02
C PRO A 200 10.38 -32.24 9.08
N ARG A 201 11.31 -31.78 9.92
CA ARG A 201 12.65 -32.35 10.14
C ARG A 201 13.61 -32.36 8.95
N ARG A 202 13.27 -31.78 7.80
CA ARG A 202 14.10 -31.87 6.58
C ARG A 202 13.96 -30.64 5.69
N VAL A 203 15.10 -30.14 5.21
CA VAL A 203 15.15 -29.10 4.18
C VAL A 203 15.98 -29.59 3.00
N GLU A 204 15.55 -29.20 1.80
CA GLU A 204 16.23 -29.47 0.54
C GLU A 204 16.31 -28.21 -0.30
N ILE A 205 17.45 -27.98 -0.96
CA ILE A 205 17.64 -26.92 -1.94
C ILE A 205 17.78 -27.57 -3.31
N TYR A 206 16.84 -27.29 -4.20
CA TYR A 206 16.93 -27.66 -5.60
C TYR A 206 17.42 -26.46 -6.38
N ARG A 207 18.53 -26.59 -7.11
CA ARG A 207 19.08 -25.50 -7.93
C ARG A 207 18.84 -25.77 -9.40
N ARG A 208 18.46 -24.72 -10.13
CA ARG A 208 18.32 -24.79 -11.58
C ARG A 208 19.71 -24.84 -12.22
N SER A 209 19.94 -25.85 -13.05
CA SER A 209 21.16 -26.05 -13.82
C SER A 209 20.84 -26.23 -15.31
N GLU A 210 21.82 -25.95 -16.16
CA GLU A 210 21.74 -26.23 -17.59
C GLU A 210 22.14 -27.70 -17.82
N GLY A 211 21.21 -28.51 -18.33
CA GLY A 211 21.44 -29.90 -18.69
C GLY A 211 22.28 -30.04 -19.96
N THR A 212 22.64 -31.28 -20.30
CA THR A 212 23.57 -31.63 -21.39
C THR A 212 23.11 -31.18 -22.77
N ASN A 213 21.81 -30.94 -22.96
CA ASN A 213 21.20 -30.50 -24.22
C ASN A 213 20.70 -29.04 -24.18
N GLY A 214 21.07 -28.25 -23.16
CA GLY A 214 20.55 -26.89 -22.94
C GLY A 214 19.16 -26.83 -22.29
N GLU A 215 18.58 -27.98 -21.92
CA GLU A 215 17.33 -28.04 -21.14
C GLU A 215 17.60 -27.62 -19.69
N SER A 216 16.69 -26.84 -19.10
CA SER A 216 16.77 -26.50 -17.68
C SER A 216 16.37 -27.69 -16.82
N VAL A 217 17.27 -28.14 -15.94
CA VAL A 217 17.02 -29.25 -15.02
C VAL A 217 17.17 -28.78 -13.58
N TRP A 218 16.23 -29.17 -12.73
CA TRP A 218 16.31 -28.96 -11.30
C TRP A 218 17.07 -30.12 -10.65
N THR A 219 18.20 -29.82 -10.01
CA THR A 219 19.04 -30.81 -9.33
C THR A 219 19.07 -30.53 -7.84
N LEU A 220 19.00 -31.57 -7.02
CA LEU A 220 19.23 -31.44 -5.58
C LEU A 220 20.66 -30.92 -5.37
N HIS A 221 20.77 -29.71 -4.85
CA HIS A 221 22.03 -29.05 -4.56
C HIS A 221 22.48 -29.34 -3.12
N GLU A 222 21.54 -29.30 -2.19
CA GLU A 222 21.83 -29.49 -0.77
C GLU A 222 20.62 -30.08 -0.03
N SER A 223 20.87 -30.85 1.03
CA SER A 223 19.83 -31.30 1.96
C SER A 223 20.41 -31.44 3.36
N TRP A 224 19.60 -31.12 4.37
CA TRP A 224 19.93 -31.33 5.78
C TRP A 224 18.70 -31.66 6.60
N GLU A 225 18.93 -32.25 7.76
CA GLU A 225 17.90 -32.50 8.77
C GLU A 225 17.80 -31.32 9.74
N THR A 226 16.59 -31.04 10.21
CA THR A 226 16.30 -30.02 11.24
C THR A 226 15.72 -30.69 12.47
N SER A 227 15.87 -30.04 13.63
CA SER A 227 15.31 -30.54 14.89
C SER A 227 13.80 -30.29 15.03
N ARG A 228 13.21 -29.41 14.20
CA ARG A 228 11.79 -29.04 14.25
C ARG A 228 10.89 -30.10 13.62
N ASP A 229 9.80 -30.42 14.31
CA ASP A 229 8.76 -31.35 13.83
C ASP A 229 7.66 -30.66 13.01
N ASP A 230 7.78 -29.35 12.81
CA ASP A 230 6.86 -28.49 12.09
C ASP A 230 7.62 -27.54 11.13
N ILE A 231 6.86 -26.84 10.28
CA ILE A 231 7.38 -25.81 9.37
C ILE A 231 7.15 -24.45 10.04
N PRO A 232 8.21 -23.70 10.44
CA PRO A 232 8.11 -22.45 11.20
C PRO A 232 7.69 -21.25 10.34
N LEU A 233 6.57 -21.40 9.62
CA LEU A 233 6.00 -20.38 8.75
C LEU A 233 4.77 -19.75 9.41
N VAL A 234 4.84 -18.45 9.65
CA VAL A 234 3.69 -17.64 10.05
C VAL A 234 3.09 -16.98 8.81
N THR A 235 1.77 -16.97 8.72
CA THR A 235 1.05 -16.35 7.61
C THR A 235 0.07 -15.30 8.12
N LEU A 236 0.31 -14.06 7.71
CA LEU A 236 -0.58 -12.94 7.95
C LEU A 236 -1.61 -12.87 6.82
N TYR A 237 -2.89 -12.78 7.16
CA TYR A 237 -3.98 -12.59 6.21
C TYR A 237 -4.62 -11.22 6.42
N THR A 238 -4.71 -10.43 5.36
CA THR A 238 -5.54 -9.21 5.36
C THR A 238 -6.91 -9.48 4.76
N LYS A 239 -7.02 -10.43 3.82
CA LYS A 239 -8.30 -10.93 3.32
C LYS A 239 -8.18 -12.37 2.86
N LYS A 240 -8.45 -13.28 3.81
CA LYS A 240 -8.34 -14.73 3.65
C LYS A 240 -9.46 -15.28 2.75
N ILE A 241 -9.07 -16.05 1.74
CA ILE A 241 -10.00 -16.83 0.88
C ILE A 241 -9.80 -18.34 1.01
N GLY A 242 -8.73 -18.77 1.68
CA GLY A 242 -8.42 -20.17 1.93
C GLY A 242 -7.16 -20.34 2.76
N PHE A 243 -6.76 -21.59 3.02
CA PHE A 243 -5.49 -21.85 3.68
C PHE A 243 -4.33 -21.50 2.75
N MET A 244 -3.42 -20.63 3.21
CA MET A 244 -2.32 -20.03 2.43
C MET A 244 -2.79 -19.21 1.21
N ARG A 245 -4.07 -18.79 1.19
CA ARG A 245 -4.67 -18.06 0.08
C ARG A 245 -5.31 -16.76 0.55
N GLY A 246 -4.94 -15.67 -0.10
CA GLY A 246 -5.46 -14.32 0.14
C GLY A 246 -5.76 -13.59 -1.16
N THR A 247 -6.51 -12.50 -1.06
CA THR A 247 -6.72 -11.57 -2.18
C THR A 247 -6.56 -10.14 -1.68
N PRO A 248 -5.97 -9.21 -2.46
CA PRO A 248 -5.76 -7.84 -1.99
C PRO A 248 -7.08 -7.20 -1.52
N PRO A 249 -7.16 -6.68 -0.28
CA PRO A 249 -8.40 -6.09 0.26
C PRO A 249 -8.90 -4.89 -0.58
N LEU A 250 -7.99 -4.16 -1.22
CA LEU A 250 -8.29 -2.99 -2.05
C LEU A 250 -8.32 -3.31 -3.56
N LEU A 251 -8.41 -4.58 -3.98
CA LEU A 251 -8.42 -4.96 -5.40
C LEU A 251 -9.45 -4.19 -6.25
N ASN A 252 -10.64 -3.93 -5.71
CA ASN A 252 -11.66 -3.15 -6.40
C ASN A 252 -11.23 -1.70 -6.66
N LEU A 253 -10.50 -1.07 -5.72
CA LEU A 253 -9.90 0.24 -5.96
C LEU A 253 -8.86 0.14 -7.08
N GLY A 254 -8.03 -0.91 -7.09
CA GLY A 254 -7.04 -1.13 -8.13
C GLY A 254 -7.66 -1.23 -9.53
N LEU A 255 -8.74 -2.00 -9.68
CA LEU A 255 -9.48 -2.10 -10.93
C LEU A 255 -10.09 -0.76 -11.38
N LEU A 256 -10.63 0.03 -10.44
CA LEU A 256 -11.11 1.38 -10.74
C LEU A 256 -9.96 2.31 -11.14
N ASN A 257 -8.77 2.17 -10.55
CA ASN A 257 -7.60 2.97 -10.89
C ASN A 257 -7.06 2.63 -12.30
N ILE A 258 -7.10 1.35 -12.71
CA ILE A 258 -6.81 0.95 -14.10
C ILE A 258 -7.81 1.59 -15.06
N LYS A 259 -9.11 1.58 -14.71
CA LYS A 259 -10.14 2.25 -15.51
C LYS A 259 -9.90 3.75 -15.60
N HIS A 260 -9.45 4.38 -14.51
CA HIS A 260 -9.11 5.82 -14.50
C HIS A 260 -7.90 6.10 -15.39
N TRP A 261 -6.84 5.31 -15.29
CA TRP A 261 -5.67 5.37 -16.19
C TRP A 261 -6.06 5.31 -17.68
N GLN A 262 -6.96 4.40 -18.05
CA GLN A 262 -7.46 4.27 -19.42
C GLN A 262 -8.27 5.51 -19.85
N SER A 263 -9.23 5.92 -19.02
CA SER A 263 -10.12 7.05 -19.32
C SER A 263 -9.40 8.40 -19.33
N GLN A 264 -8.42 8.60 -18.44
CA GLN A 264 -7.60 9.80 -18.38
C GLN A 264 -6.73 9.92 -19.63
N SER A 265 -6.11 8.81 -20.05
CA SER A 265 -5.34 8.79 -21.30
C SER A 265 -6.18 9.18 -22.53
N GLU A 266 -7.45 8.77 -22.58
CA GLU A 266 -8.39 9.17 -23.63
C GLU A 266 -8.77 10.65 -23.54
N GLN A 267 -9.06 11.14 -22.34
CA GLN A 267 -9.40 12.54 -22.09
C GLN A 267 -8.24 13.47 -22.48
N ASP A 268 -7.01 13.12 -22.11
CA ASP A 268 -5.81 13.86 -22.48
C ASP A 268 -5.60 13.87 -24.00
N ASN A 269 -5.86 12.74 -24.65
CA ASN A 269 -5.72 12.62 -26.09
C ASN A 269 -6.76 13.47 -26.85
N ILE A 270 -8.04 13.46 -26.44
CA ILE A 270 -9.05 14.31 -27.09
C ILE A 270 -8.75 15.80 -26.84
N LEU A 271 -8.31 16.17 -25.64
CA LEU A 271 -7.89 17.55 -25.33
C LEU A 271 -6.68 17.98 -26.17
N HIS A 272 -5.74 17.08 -26.43
CA HIS A 272 -4.61 17.39 -27.31
C HIS A 272 -5.06 17.71 -28.74
N VAL A 273 -5.98 16.91 -29.31
CA VAL A 273 -6.54 17.14 -30.65
C VAL A 273 -7.40 18.40 -30.68
N ALA A 274 -8.26 18.58 -29.68
CA ALA A 274 -9.15 19.72 -29.48
C ALA A 274 -8.45 21.08 -29.46
N ARG A 275 -7.27 21.15 -28.86
CA ARG A 275 -6.50 22.39 -28.68
C ARG A 275 -5.91 22.93 -29.99
N VAL A 276 -6.00 22.18 -31.08
CA VAL A 276 -5.51 22.58 -32.40
C VAL A 276 -6.72 22.74 -33.34
N PRO A 277 -7.37 23.92 -33.36
CA PRO A 277 -8.54 24.14 -34.21
C PRO A 277 -8.14 24.07 -35.69
N LEU A 278 -8.98 23.43 -36.50
CA LEU A 278 -8.73 23.30 -37.93
C LEU A 278 -9.35 24.48 -38.67
N LEU A 279 -8.51 25.32 -39.28
CA LEU A 279 -8.98 26.36 -40.18
C LEU A 279 -9.36 25.74 -41.53
N VAL A 280 -10.65 25.77 -41.85
CA VAL A 280 -11.17 25.34 -43.15
C VAL A 280 -11.42 26.56 -44.00
N ALA A 281 -10.84 26.56 -45.19
CA ALA A 281 -11.14 27.51 -46.25
C ALA A 281 -12.00 26.83 -47.32
N TYR A 282 -13.11 27.47 -47.71
CA TYR A 282 -13.98 27.01 -48.79
C TYR A 282 -14.21 28.12 -49.81
N GLY A 283 -14.50 27.73 -51.05
CA GLY A 283 -14.71 28.67 -52.17
C GLY A 283 -13.43 29.22 -52.81
N LEU A 284 -12.24 28.74 -52.42
CA LEU A 284 -10.97 29.10 -53.07
C LEU A 284 -10.71 28.25 -54.31
N ASP A 285 -10.14 28.86 -55.35
CA ASP A 285 -9.67 28.14 -56.52
C ASP A 285 -8.40 27.33 -56.20
N ARG A 286 -8.21 26.18 -56.86
CA ARG A 286 -7.13 25.21 -56.57
C ARG A 286 -5.70 25.76 -56.60
N ASN A 287 -5.50 26.95 -57.17
CA ASN A 287 -4.20 27.60 -57.35
C ASN A 287 -4.05 28.92 -56.58
N GLU A 288 -5.01 29.29 -55.71
CA GLU A 288 -4.90 30.51 -54.90
C GLU A 288 -4.07 30.28 -53.63
N GLU A 289 -3.08 31.14 -53.40
CA GLU A 289 -2.25 31.12 -52.20
C GLU A 289 -2.93 31.93 -51.08
N LEU A 290 -3.41 31.24 -50.05
CA LEU A 290 -4.04 31.86 -48.89
C LEU A 290 -2.97 32.21 -47.84
N THR A 291 -2.67 33.50 -47.69
CA THR A 291 -1.82 33.99 -46.58
C THR A 291 -2.68 34.25 -45.35
N VAL A 292 -2.57 33.39 -44.33
CA VAL A 292 -3.20 33.59 -43.01
C VAL A 292 -2.12 34.03 -42.02
N GLY A 293 -2.27 35.22 -41.45
CA GLY A 293 -1.34 35.73 -40.46
C GLY A 293 -1.97 36.79 -39.56
N ALA A 294 -1.52 36.90 -38.31
CA ALA A 294 -2.06 37.83 -37.31
C ALA A 294 -1.96 39.31 -37.72
N SER A 295 -1.16 39.63 -38.74
CA SER A 295 -0.93 40.99 -39.24
C SER A 295 -1.47 41.23 -40.66
N THR A 296 -2.24 40.29 -41.23
CA THR A 296 -2.79 40.40 -42.59
C THR A 296 -4.30 40.19 -42.56
N ALA A 297 -5.06 41.07 -43.20
CA ALA A 297 -6.51 40.92 -43.34
C ALA A 297 -6.84 39.94 -44.48
N THR A 298 -7.61 38.90 -44.21
CA THR A 298 -8.16 38.01 -45.24
C THR A 298 -9.43 38.62 -45.83
N ILE A 299 -9.50 38.76 -47.15
CA ILE A 299 -10.62 39.38 -47.87
C ILE A 299 -11.15 38.36 -48.88
N PHE A 300 -12.48 38.29 -48.99
CA PHE A 300 -13.19 37.45 -49.95
C PHE A 300 -14.13 38.29 -50.81
N ASP A 301 -14.21 37.99 -52.10
CA ASP A 301 -15.06 38.72 -53.06
C ASP A 301 -16.56 38.42 -52.87
N ASP A 302 -16.93 37.20 -52.49
CA ASP A 302 -18.31 36.76 -52.29
C ASP A 302 -18.44 35.98 -50.98
N ARG A 303 -18.97 36.63 -49.94
CA ARG A 303 -19.15 36.03 -48.61
C ARG A 303 -20.17 34.88 -48.59
N ALA A 304 -20.99 34.73 -49.63
CA ALA A 304 -21.93 33.61 -49.74
C ALA A 304 -21.28 32.35 -50.32
N LYS A 305 -20.09 32.45 -50.91
CA LYS A 305 -19.37 31.36 -51.58
C LYS A 305 -18.01 31.07 -50.96
N ASN A 306 -17.37 32.09 -50.39
CA ASN A 306 -16.00 32.03 -49.93
C ASN A 306 -15.93 32.41 -48.45
N GLY A 307 -15.15 31.66 -47.69
CA GLY A 307 -15.02 31.92 -46.27
C GLY A 307 -13.94 31.08 -45.61
N LEU A 308 -13.59 31.53 -44.40
CA LEU A 308 -12.85 30.75 -43.43
C LEU A 308 -13.77 30.42 -42.28
N GLU A 309 -13.73 29.18 -41.82
CA GLU A 309 -14.34 28.78 -40.57
C GLU A 309 -13.37 27.89 -39.80
N TYR A 310 -13.36 28.06 -38.49
CA TYR A 310 -12.70 27.10 -37.62
C TYR A 310 -13.66 25.94 -37.39
N VAL A 311 -13.24 24.74 -37.76
CA VAL A 311 -13.95 23.52 -37.43
C VAL A 311 -13.44 23.06 -36.07
N GLU A 312 -14.30 23.20 -35.07
CA GLU A 312 -14.09 22.75 -33.71
C GLU A 312 -15.14 21.70 -33.36
N HIS A 313 -14.81 20.78 -32.46
CA HIS A 313 -15.82 19.92 -31.87
C HIS A 313 -16.79 20.78 -31.03
N SER A 314 -18.04 20.33 -30.82
CA SER A 314 -18.99 21.03 -29.95
C SER A 314 -18.55 21.09 -28.47
N GLY A 315 -17.51 20.34 -28.08
CA GLY A 315 -16.97 20.30 -26.71
C GLY A 315 -17.77 19.42 -25.75
N ALA A 316 -19.04 19.12 -26.06
CA ALA A 316 -19.92 18.35 -25.20
C ALA A 316 -19.38 16.96 -24.81
N ALA A 317 -18.67 16.28 -25.72
CA ALA A 317 -18.06 14.98 -25.43
C ALA A 317 -16.87 15.09 -24.46
N ILE A 318 -16.12 16.20 -24.52
CA ILE A 318 -14.97 16.46 -23.63
C ILE A 318 -15.48 16.76 -22.22
N GLU A 319 -16.52 17.57 -22.10
CA GLU A 319 -17.17 17.87 -20.82
C GLU A 319 -17.81 16.62 -20.19
N SER A 320 -18.45 15.77 -21.01
CA SER A 320 -18.96 14.48 -20.55
C SER A 320 -17.85 13.53 -20.08
N GLY A 321 -16.68 13.56 -20.74
CA GLY A 321 -15.50 12.80 -20.35
C GLY A 321 -14.98 13.24 -18.98
N GLU A 322 -14.87 14.55 -18.77
CA GLU A 322 -14.47 15.15 -17.49
C GLU A 322 -15.43 14.77 -16.36
N THR A 323 -16.73 14.93 -16.58
CA THR A 323 -17.76 14.53 -15.60
C THR A 323 -17.69 13.04 -15.26
N SER A 324 -17.35 12.19 -16.24
CA SER A 324 -17.17 10.76 -16.03
C SER A 324 -15.94 10.45 -15.17
N LEU A 325 -14.83 11.16 -15.39
CA LEU A 325 -13.62 11.07 -14.56
C LEU A 325 -13.89 11.52 -13.12
N GLU A 326 -14.56 12.65 -12.91
CA GLU A 326 -14.93 13.12 -11.56
C GLU A 326 -15.79 12.09 -10.81
N LYS A 327 -16.76 11.48 -11.49
CA LYS A 327 -17.58 10.40 -10.92
C LYS A 327 -16.75 9.16 -10.58
N LEU A 328 -15.79 8.82 -11.44
CA LEU A 328 -14.88 7.69 -11.21
C LEU A 328 -13.96 7.96 -10.01
N GLU A 329 -13.41 9.17 -9.87
CA GLU A 329 -12.61 9.58 -8.72
C GLU A 329 -13.43 9.54 -7.42
N ASN A 330 -14.70 9.94 -7.47
CA ASN A 330 -15.61 9.77 -6.36
C ASN A 330 -15.81 8.29 -6.00
N GLN A 331 -15.99 7.40 -6.99
CA GLN A 331 -16.08 5.95 -6.76
C GLN A 331 -14.79 5.39 -6.15
N MET A 332 -13.62 5.82 -6.63
CA MET A 332 -12.32 5.44 -6.08
C MET A 332 -12.18 5.90 -4.63
N ARG A 333 -12.57 7.14 -4.30
CA ARG A 333 -12.56 7.63 -2.92
C ARG A 333 -13.41 6.76 -1.99
N HIS A 334 -14.59 6.32 -2.44
CA HIS A 334 -15.43 5.40 -1.69
C HIS A 334 -14.79 4.02 -1.52
N ALA A 335 -14.15 3.49 -2.58
CA ALA A 335 -13.47 2.21 -2.55
C ALA A 335 -12.22 2.22 -1.64
N GLY A 336 -11.44 3.30 -1.64
CA GLY A 336 -10.27 3.47 -0.77
C GLY A 336 -10.66 3.64 0.70
N ALA A 337 -11.76 4.32 0.99
CA ALA A 337 -12.29 4.46 2.34
C ALA A 337 -12.92 3.17 2.91
N LYS A 338 -13.02 2.10 2.13
CA LYS A 338 -13.70 0.86 2.54
C LYS A 338 -13.13 0.24 3.82
N LEU A 339 -11.81 0.32 4.03
CA LEU A 339 -11.18 -0.27 5.21
C LEU A 339 -11.42 0.53 6.50
N LEU A 340 -11.81 1.80 6.37
CA LEU A 340 -12.06 2.70 7.50
C LEU A 340 -13.53 2.71 7.93
N ARG A 341 -14.45 2.31 7.05
CA ARG A 341 -15.89 2.33 7.36
C ARG A 341 -16.30 1.04 8.08
N ALA A 342 -16.90 1.18 9.26
CA ALA A 342 -17.61 0.08 9.89
C ALA A 342 -18.77 -0.36 8.99
N GLU A 343 -18.93 -1.68 8.78
CA GLU A 343 -20.10 -2.24 8.09
C GLU A 343 -21.33 -2.14 9.03
N ASN A 344 -22.00 -0.99 9.01
CA ASN A 344 -23.22 -0.75 9.78
C ASN A 344 -24.36 -1.65 9.27
N THR A 345 -24.50 -2.85 9.82
CA THR A 345 -25.62 -3.78 9.51
C THR A 345 -26.84 -3.56 10.40
N SER A 346 -26.87 -2.52 11.25
CA SER A 346 -28.03 -2.26 12.11
C SER A 346 -28.56 -0.83 12.02
N THR A 347 -29.82 -0.70 11.58
CA THR A 347 -30.65 0.50 11.68
C THR A 347 -31.02 0.77 13.14
N LYS A 348 -30.08 1.27 13.95
CA LYS A 348 -30.39 1.82 15.27
C LYS A 348 -29.76 3.19 15.44
N SER A 349 -30.61 4.15 15.78
CA SER A 349 -30.26 5.53 16.09
C SER A 349 -29.65 5.67 17.49
N VAL A 350 -28.82 6.71 17.64
CA VAL A 350 -28.48 7.49 18.86
C VAL A 350 -27.09 7.22 19.52
N ASP A 351 -26.31 8.31 19.53
CA ASP A 351 -25.24 8.78 20.44
C ASP A 351 -23.78 8.27 20.43
N GLN A 352 -22.90 9.22 20.79
CA GLN A 352 -21.44 9.35 20.72
C GLN A 352 -20.56 8.15 21.11
N THR A 353 -21.12 7.05 21.64
CA THR A 353 -20.38 5.79 21.86
C THR A 353 -20.20 4.99 20.56
N ASN A 354 -20.70 5.50 19.43
CA ASN A 354 -20.61 4.84 18.14
C ASN A 354 -19.24 5.03 17.49
N GLU A 355 -18.52 6.12 17.73
CA GLU A 355 -17.24 6.37 17.03
C GLU A 355 -16.11 5.42 17.47
N GLU A 356 -15.89 5.25 18.77
CA GLU A 356 -14.93 4.27 19.32
C GLU A 356 -15.31 2.84 18.91
N ARG A 357 -16.60 2.48 18.98
CA ARG A 357 -17.10 1.18 18.53
C ARG A 357 -17.03 1.00 17.01
N MET A 358 -17.15 2.07 16.22
CA MET A 358 -17.01 2.01 14.76
C MET A 358 -15.54 1.85 14.36
N GLN A 359 -14.60 2.38 15.14
CA GLN A 359 -13.16 2.18 14.94
C GLN A 359 -12.76 0.73 15.22
N GLU A 360 -13.18 0.16 16.35
CA GLU A 360 -12.95 -1.25 16.72
C GLU A 360 -13.64 -2.24 15.75
N ASN A 361 -14.70 -1.82 15.06
CA ASN A 361 -15.40 -2.64 14.07
C ASN A 361 -14.95 -2.36 12.61
N SER A 362 -13.86 -1.62 12.40
CA SER A 362 -13.35 -1.38 11.04
C SER A 362 -12.58 -2.60 10.51
N PRO A 363 -12.66 -2.88 9.19
CA PRO A 363 -11.82 -3.92 8.59
C PRO A 363 -10.32 -3.69 8.82
N LEU A 364 -9.87 -2.42 8.83
CA LEU A 364 -8.47 -2.09 9.08
C LEU A 364 -8.02 -2.48 10.50
N TYR A 365 -8.85 -2.23 11.51
CA TYR A 365 -8.58 -2.64 12.89
C TYR A 365 -8.49 -4.17 13.00
N THR A 366 -9.42 -4.89 12.37
CA THR A 366 -9.39 -6.37 12.35
C THR A 366 -8.09 -6.89 11.72
N MET A 367 -7.58 -6.22 10.68
CA MET A 367 -6.30 -6.58 10.05
C MET A 367 -5.10 -6.25 10.95
N ALA A 368 -5.18 -5.19 11.77
CA ALA A 368 -4.14 -4.87 12.74
C ALA A 368 -4.07 -5.92 13.86
N ASN A 369 -5.20 -6.38 14.39
CA ASN A 369 -5.22 -7.49 15.36
C ASN A 369 -4.68 -8.78 14.74
N ALA A 370 -4.97 -9.05 13.46
CA ALA A 370 -4.37 -10.19 12.76
C ALA A 370 -2.85 -10.05 12.58
N LEU A 371 -2.34 -8.82 12.51
CA LEU A 371 -0.90 -8.55 12.53
C LEU A 371 -0.32 -8.82 13.92
N GLU A 372 -0.95 -8.35 15.01
CA GLU A 372 -0.53 -8.67 16.39
C GLU A 372 -0.41 -10.18 16.59
N ASP A 373 -1.47 -10.94 16.24
CA ASP A 373 -1.47 -12.40 16.31
C ASP A 373 -0.31 -13.01 15.50
N ALA A 374 -0.01 -12.46 14.32
CA ALA A 374 1.09 -12.95 13.49
C ALA A 374 2.46 -12.65 14.12
N LEU A 375 2.64 -11.45 14.68
CA LEU A 375 3.88 -11.07 15.37
C LEU A 375 4.08 -11.92 16.64
N ASP A 376 3.03 -12.14 17.43
CA ASP A 376 3.06 -13.01 18.60
C ASP A 376 3.48 -14.44 18.24
N ASN A 377 2.93 -14.99 17.15
CA ASN A 377 3.32 -16.30 16.66
C ASN A 377 4.79 -16.34 16.20
N ILE A 378 5.28 -15.27 15.57
CA ILE A 378 6.70 -15.15 15.20
C ILE A 378 7.57 -15.18 16.45
N LEU A 379 7.28 -14.34 17.44
CA LEU A 379 8.03 -14.28 18.70
C LEU A 379 7.97 -15.60 19.47
N GLN A 380 6.83 -16.28 19.46
CA GLN A 380 6.66 -17.59 20.09
C GLN A 380 7.57 -18.64 19.42
N ILE A 381 7.63 -18.69 18.09
CA ILE A 381 8.52 -19.61 17.38
C ILE A 381 9.99 -19.28 17.68
N MET A 382 10.35 -17.99 17.78
CA MET A 382 11.70 -17.57 18.18
C MET A 382 12.03 -17.99 19.61
N ALA A 383 11.09 -17.87 20.55
CA ALA A 383 11.24 -18.32 21.93
C ALA A 383 11.47 -19.84 22.01
N GLU A 384 10.71 -20.64 21.24
CA GLU A 384 10.88 -22.08 21.15
C GLU A 384 12.31 -22.47 20.70
N TRP A 385 12.89 -21.72 19.76
CA TRP A 385 14.26 -21.96 19.28
C TRP A 385 15.31 -21.79 20.38
N ILE A 386 15.13 -20.81 21.27
CA ILE A 386 16.09 -20.54 22.36
C ILE A 386 15.75 -21.29 23.66
N GLY A 387 14.62 -22.00 23.67
CA GLY A 387 14.13 -22.79 24.81
C GLY A 387 13.39 -21.97 25.87
N GLU A 388 12.90 -20.79 25.52
CA GLU A 388 11.97 -20.01 26.35
C GLU A 388 10.54 -20.52 26.19
N SER A 389 9.72 -20.39 27.23
CA SER A 389 8.34 -20.89 27.21
C SER A 389 7.35 -19.96 26.51
N SER A 390 7.65 -18.66 26.43
CA SER A 390 6.80 -17.64 25.85
C SER A 390 7.63 -16.63 25.05
N GLY A 391 7.12 -16.21 23.90
CA GLY A 391 7.68 -15.11 23.10
C GLY A 391 7.27 -13.72 23.57
N GLY A 392 6.28 -13.60 24.46
CA GLY A 392 5.62 -12.33 24.79
C GLY A 392 4.53 -11.96 23.79
N ASN A 393 4.10 -10.71 23.83
CA ASN A 393 3.03 -10.17 22.98
C ASN A 393 3.44 -8.82 22.38
N VAL A 394 2.91 -8.51 21.21
CA VAL A 394 3.07 -7.24 20.52
C VAL A 394 1.75 -6.47 20.52
N ASP A 395 1.79 -5.25 21.03
CA ASP A 395 0.68 -4.29 20.99
C ASP A 395 0.91 -3.32 19.82
N VAL A 396 0.07 -3.42 18.80
CA VAL A 396 0.01 -2.50 17.67
C VAL A 396 -1.06 -1.47 17.98
N ARG A 397 -0.62 -0.38 18.61
CA ARG A 397 -1.51 0.72 19.03
C ARG A 397 -2.10 1.46 17.85
N THR A 398 -3.24 0.98 17.36
CA THR A 398 -3.96 1.62 16.28
C THR A 398 -4.78 2.79 16.81
N GLN A 399 -4.26 4.01 16.67
CA GLN A 399 -5.12 5.19 16.70
C GLN A 399 -5.76 5.36 15.32
N LEU A 400 -6.91 4.73 15.11
CA LEU A 400 -7.74 5.01 13.94
C LEU A 400 -8.50 6.32 14.19
N ASP A 401 -7.79 7.44 14.23
CA ASP A 401 -8.44 8.74 14.31
C ASP A 401 -9.13 9.00 12.95
N VAL A 402 -10.39 8.55 12.84
CA VAL A 402 -11.28 8.80 11.71
C VAL A 402 -11.95 10.17 11.87
N SER A 403 -11.54 10.99 12.85
CA SER A 403 -11.85 12.41 12.77
C SER A 403 -11.22 12.93 11.48
N ALA A 404 -12.06 13.07 10.45
CA ALA A 404 -11.80 14.08 9.46
C ALA A 404 -11.42 15.32 10.27
N GLN A 405 -10.26 15.91 9.99
CA GLN A 405 -9.94 17.28 10.41
C GLN A 405 -10.90 18.28 9.75
N MET A 406 -12.20 17.98 9.70
CA MET A 406 -13.22 18.98 9.65
C MET A 406 -13.29 19.52 11.06
N PHE A 407 -12.56 20.61 11.29
CA PHE A 407 -13.00 21.60 12.27
C PHE A 407 -14.49 21.79 12.04
N ASP A 408 -15.32 21.20 12.90
CA ASP A 408 -16.76 21.33 12.77
C ASP A 408 -17.10 22.75 13.20
N SER A 409 -17.03 23.65 12.21
CA SER A 409 -17.34 25.07 12.36
C SER A 409 -18.76 25.26 12.88
N SER A 410 -19.68 24.32 12.60
CA SER A 410 -21.04 24.37 13.12
C SER A 410 -21.11 24.08 14.62
N SER A 411 -20.34 23.09 15.12
CA SER A 411 -20.21 22.82 16.56
C SER A 411 -19.47 23.95 17.29
N ALA A 412 -18.41 24.50 16.70
CA ALA A 412 -17.72 25.67 17.27
C ALA A 412 -18.63 26.90 17.37
N LEU A 413 -19.44 27.15 16.33
CA LEU A 413 -20.44 28.21 16.33
C LEU A 413 -21.54 27.97 17.37
N ALA A 414 -22.00 26.72 17.55
CA ALA A 414 -22.97 26.37 18.58
C ALA A 414 -22.42 26.63 20.00
N VAL A 415 -21.17 26.26 20.26
CA VAL A 415 -20.49 26.56 21.54
C VAL A 415 -20.35 28.07 21.74
N GLN A 416 -20.03 28.82 20.67
CA GLN A 416 -19.97 30.27 20.71
C GLN A 416 -21.34 30.90 21.03
N SER A 417 -22.43 30.40 20.42
CA SER A 417 -23.79 30.87 20.70
C SER A 417 -24.22 30.58 22.14
N LEU A 418 -23.95 29.38 22.67
CA LEU A 418 -24.21 29.04 24.07
C LEU A 418 -23.40 29.94 25.02
N ARG A 419 -22.15 30.25 24.67
CA ARG A 419 -21.29 31.15 25.45
C ARG A 419 -21.81 32.59 25.45
N GLN A 420 -22.33 33.07 24.31
CA GLN A 420 -22.95 34.39 24.20
C GLN A 420 -24.29 34.48 24.93
N GLY A 421 -25.07 33.38 24.91
CA GLY A 421 -26.35 33.27 25.62
C GLY A 421 -26.22 33.14 27.14
N GLY A 422 -25.04 32.74 27.64
CA GLY A 422 -24.79 32.51 29.06
C GLY A 422 -25.23 31.12 29.56
N ASP A 423 -25.59 30.23 28.65
CA ASP A 423 -26.10 28.88 28.95
C ASP A 423 -25.00 27.85 29.22
N ILE A 424 -23.73 28.25 29.10
CA ILE A 424 -22.56 27.39 29.36
C ILE A 424 -21.48 28.15 30.16
N ARG A 425 -20.87 27.48 31.14
CA ARG A 425 -19.75 28.04 31.91
C ARG A 425 -18.52 28.14 31.02
N GLN A 426 -17.70 29.19 31.21
CA GLN A 426 -16.48 29.43 30.42
C GLN A 426 -15.53 28.22 30.41
N ILE A 427 -15.39 27.54 31.55
CA ILE A 427 -14.54 26.36 31.68
C ILE A 427 -15.06 25.14 30.92
N ASP A 428 -16.39 24.96 30.88
CA ASP A 428 -17.00 23.86 30.12
C ASP A 428 -16.90 24.15 28.62
N ALA A 429 -17.04 25.41 28.20
CA ALA A 429 -16.85 25.80 26.81
C ALA A 429 -15.42 25.54 26.32
N VAL A 430 -14.40 25.82 27.15
CA VAL A 430 -13.00 25.49 26.82
C VAL A 430 -12.80 23.99 26.70
N ARG A 431 -13.33 23.20 27.63
CA ARG A 431 -13.26 21.72 27.58
C ARG A 431 -13.94 21.14 26.34
N VAL A 432 -15.10 21.67 25.96
CA VAL A 432 -15.79 21.26 24.73
C VAL A 432 -14.97 21.64 23.50
N LEU A 433 -14.36 22.83 23.47
CA LEU A 433 -13.48 23.24 22.37
C LEU A 433 -12.16 22.44 22.32
N GLN A 434 -11.66 21.94 23.46
CA GLN A 434 -10.54 20.98 23.52
C GLN A 434 -10.93 19.61 22.97
N ALA A 435 -12.12 19.11 23.34
CA ALA A 435 -12.67 17.88 22.77
C ALA A 435 -12.87 18.00 21.25
N LEU A 436 -13.25 19.18 20.76
CA LEU A 436 -13.35 19.51 19.34
C LEU A 436 -12.00 19.87 18.68
N LYS A 437 -10.87 19.77 19.41
CA LYS A 437 -9.49 20.07 18.95
C LYS A 437 -9.26 21.50 18.43
N PHE A 438 -10.10 22.46 18.82
CA PHE A 438 -9.87 23.91 18.58
C PHE A 438 -8.90 24.52 19.59
N ILE A 439 -8.80 23.89 20.76
CA ILE A 439 -7.84 24.23 21.82
C ILE A 439 -7.04 22.97 22.09
N ASP A 440 -5.75 23.12 22.37
CA ASP A 440 -4.88 22.01 22.74
C ASP A 440 -5.44 21.25 23.95
N GLN A 441 -5.47 19.91 23.84
CA GLN A 441 -6.07 19.01 24.82
C GLN A 441 -5.24 18.90 26.10
N ASP A 442 -3.92 19.09 25.99
CA ASP A 442 -3.00 18.98 27.12
C ASP A 442 -2.92 20.29 27.92
N SER A 443 -3.45 21.39 27.37
CA SER A 443 -3.47 22.70 28.01
C SER A 443 -4.46 22.74 29.20
N ARG A 444 -4.06 23.39 30.30
CA ARG A 444 -4.95 23.53 31.47
C ARG A 444 -6.08 24.53 31.16
N PRO A 445 -7.36 24.15 31.28
CA PRO A 445 -8.48 25.03 30.92
C PRO A 445 -8.50 26.38 31.65
N GLU A 446 -7.99 26.41 32.88
CA GLU A 446 -7.87 27.62 33.69
C GLU A 446 -6.85 28.61 33.12
N GLU A 447 -5.72 28.11 32.61
CA GLU A 447 -4.65 28.91 32.01
C GLU A 447 -5.10 29.49 30.66
N VAL A 448 -5.79 28.69 29.85
CA VAL A 448 -6.39 29.14 28.58
C VAL A 448 -7.41 30.27 28.79
N ILE A 449 -8.23 30.18 29.84
CA ILE A 449 -9.20 31.23 30.17
C ILE A 449 -8.50 32.50 30.67
N ASP A 450 -7.43 32.36 31.44
CA ASP A 450 -6.66 33.48 31.96
C ASP A 450 -5.93 34.22 30.83
N GLU A 451 -5.32 33.50 29.89
CA GLU A 451 -4.72 34.07 28.68
C GLU A 451 -5.76 34.84 27.84
N LEU A 452 -6.94 34.27 27.63
CA LEU A 452 -8.03 34.93 26.89
C LEU A 452 -8.56 36.18 27.58
N LYS A 453 -8.50 36.26 28.92
CA LYS A 453 -8.89 37.45 29.68
C LYS A 453 -7.79 38.50 29.75
N ASN A 454 -6.54 38.07 29.70
CA ASN A 454 -5.35 38.91 29.89
C ASN A 454 -4.65 39.28 28.57
N GLN A 455 -5.26 39.02 27.41
CA GLN A 455 -4.82 39.57 26.12
C GLN A 455 -4.91 41.11 26.15
N GLY A 456 -3.82 41.75 26.56
CA GLY A 456 -3.66 43.18 26.58
C GLY A 456 -3.80 43.76 25.17
N VAL A 457 -4.68 44.75 25.03
CA VAL A 457 -4.79 45.61 23.85
C VAL A 457 -3.41 46.18 23.55
N THR A 458 -2.78 45.72 22.47
CA THR A 458 -1.57 46.36 21.94
C THR A 458 -2.01 47.60 21.17
N LEU A 459 -2.17 48.72 21.88
CA LEU A 459 -2.26 50.04 21.26
C LEU A 459 -0.89 50.36 20.67
N MET A 460 -0.78 50.30 19.33
CA MET A 460 0.37 50.79 18.57
C MET A 460 0.70 52.22 19.03
N GLY A 461 1.83 52.37 19.72
CA GLY A 461 2.40 53.67 20.04
C GLY A 461 2.72 54.43 18.76
N ILE A 462 2.08 55.59 18.61
CA ILE A 462 2.43 56.60 17.63
C ILE A 462 3.85 57.08 17.95
N ASN A 463 4.81 56.70 17.11
CA ASN A 463 6.12 57.35 17.10
C ASN A 463 5.96 58.69 16.38
N ASP A 464 5.69 59.74 17.15
CA ASP A 464 5.96 61.11 16.71
C ASP A 464 7.48 61.29 16.63
N ALA A 465 7.99 61.22 15.41
CA ALA A 465 9.30 61.74 15.08
C ALA A 465 9.22 63.28 15.06
N ASN A 466 9.74 63.93 16.10
CA ASN A 466 10.24 65.31 16.02
C ASN A 466 11.06 65.71 17.27
N SER A 467 12.25 66.27 17.00
CA SER A 467 13.06 67.21 17.82
C SER A 467 13.59 66.70 19.17
N GLU A 468 14.87 66.80 19.55
CA GLU A 468 16.04 67.62 19.13
C GLU A 468 17.33 66.79 19.18
#